data_AF-A0AAV7DCG8-F1
#
_entry.id   AF-A0AAV7DCG8-F1
#
_cell.length_a   1.000
_cell.length_b   1.000
_cell.length_c   1.000
_cell.angle_alpha   90.00
_cell.angle_beta   90.00
_cell.angle_gamma   90.00
#
_symmetry.space_group_name_H-M   'P 1'
#
loop_
_entity.id
_entity.type
_entity.pdbx_description
1 polymer ?
#
loop_
_entity_poly.entity_id
_entity_poly.type
_entity_poly.pdbx_seq_one_letter_code
_entity_poly.pdbx_strand_id
1 'polypeptide(L)'
;MDGETRDLFVTVDDPKKHVCTMETYITYRVMTKTTRTEFDLPEYSIRRRYQDFDWLRLKLEETQPTHFIPPLPEKFVVKGVVDRFSEEFVETRRRALDKFLKRIADHPVLSFNEHFNVFLTAKDLNSHKKQGVTLLSKMGESVRYVTSGYKLRNRPLEFSAITEYLDTFALKLGTIDRIAQRIIKEEVEYLMELREYGPVYSTWSALEGELREPLEGVSACIGNCSTALEELTEDMTEDFLPVLREYILYSESMKNVLKKRDQVQAEYEAKLEAAALKREEKTGVPTEVEKCQDKVECFNADLKADMERWQNNKRQDFRQLLMGMADKNIQYYEKCLTAWESIIPLLQDKPEPK
;
A
#
# COMPACT_ATOMS: atom_id res chain seq x y z
N MET A 1 13.18 -22.75 5.90
CA MET A 1 14.38 -22.14 5.30
C MET A 1 13.91 -20.78 4.82
N ASP A 2 14.50 -19.69 5.30
CA ASP A 2 14.42 -18.35 4.67
C ASP A 2 15.29 -17.41 5.51
N GLY A 3 16.56 -17.76 5.54
CA GLY A 3 17.66 -16.89 5.96
C GLY A 3 18.61 -16.67 4.80
N GLU A 4 18.12 -16.74 3.56
CA GLU A 4 18.91 -16.32 2.41
C GLU A 4 19.18 -14.82 2.56
N THR A 5 20.44 -14.54 2.82
CA THR A 5 21.14 -13.25 2.75
C THR A 5 20.44 -12.28 1.80
N ARG A 6 19.55 -11.45 2.34
CA ARG A 6 19.13 -10.22 1.66
C ARG A 6 20.41 -9.42 1.40
N ASP A 7 20.64 -9.07 0.15
CA ASP A 7 21.86 -8.42 -0.34
C ASP A 7 21.58 -6.96 -0.75
N LEU A 8 20.32 -6.53 -0.71
CA LEU A 8 19.86 -5.17 -0.95
C LEU A 8 18.81 -4.79 0.11
N PHE A 9 19.15 -3.81 0.94
CA PHE A 9 18.28 -3.27 1.98
C PHE A 9 17.96 -1.83 1.67
N VAL A 10 16.67 -1.49 1.67
CA VAL A 10 16.19 -0.13 1.42
C VAL A 10 15.28 0.30 2.56
N THR A 11 15.48 1.52 3.06
CA THR A 11 14.59 2.16 4.03
C THR A 11 14.24 3.58 3.62
N VAL A 12 13.01 4.00 3.91
CA VAL A 12 12.52 5.36 3.68
C VAL A 12 12.20 6.02 5.01
N ASP A 13 12.92 7.08 5.34
CA ASP A 13 12.81 7.78 6.62
C ASP A 13 13.01 9.30 6.50
N ASP A 14 13.07 10.00 7.64
CA ASP A 14 13.45 11.42 7.75
C ASP A 14 12.70 12.33 6.74
N PRO A 15 11.35 12.42 6.84
CA PRO A 15 10.59 13.33 6.01
C PRO A 15 11.03 14.78 6.27
N LYS A 16 11.29 15.55 5.21
CA LYS A 16 11.62 16.99 5.29
C LYS A 16 10.75 17.80 4.36
N LYS A 17 10.09 18.80 4.94
CA LYS A 17 9.33 19.83 4.23
C LYS A 17 10.29 20.88 3.67
N HIS A 18 10.16 21.16 2.39
CA HIS A 18 10.88 22.19 1.66
C HIS A 18 9.91 23.28 1.25
N VAL A 19 10.25 24.54 1.54
CA VAL A 19 9.46 25.72 1.17
C VAL A 19 10.30 26.53 0.19
N CYS A 20 9.93 26.49 -1.09
CA CYS A 20 10.52 27.32 -2.14
C CYS A 20 9.54 28.43 -2.52
N THR A 21 10.03 29.46 -3.23
CA THR A 21 9.23 30.59 -3.71
C THR A 21 8.00 30.19 -4.56
N MET A 22 8.05 29.02 -5.22
CA MET A 22 7.02 28.56 -6.16
C MET A 22 6.28 27.30 -5.71
N GLU A 23 6.84 26.51 -4.79
CA GLU A 23 6.25 25.23 -4.38
C GLU A 23 6.68 24.85 -2.95
N THR A 24 5.76 24.25 -2.20
CA THR A 24 6.08 23.52 -0.96
C THR A 24 5.92 22.03 -1.21
N TYR A 25 6.96 21.24 -0.91
CA TYR A 25 6.97 19.78 -1.13
C TYR A 25 7.72 19.05 -0.03
N ILE A 26 7.50 17.75 0.09
CA ILE A 26 8.18 16.88 1.06
C ILE A 26 9.11 15.94 0.33
N THR A 27 10.29 15.75 0.91
CA THR A 27 11.25 14.71 0.49
C THR A 27 11.49 13.74 1.63
N TYR A 28 11.76 12.50 1.28
CA TYR A 28 12.11 11.42 2.18
C TYR A 28 13.56 11.04 1.91
N ARG A 29 14.28 10.63 2.96
CA ARG A 29 15.59 10.03 2.82
C ARG A 29 15.41 8.56 2.48
N VAL A 30 16.02 8.14 1.38
CA VAL A 30 16.11 6.76 0.94
C VAL A 30 17.52 6.29 1.26
N MET A 31 17.63 5.40 2.25
CA MET A 31 18.87 4.73 2.60
C MET A 31 18.92 3.40 1.88
N THR A 32 20.02 3.12 1.19
CA THR A 32 20.28 1.85 0.52
C THR A 32 21.55 1.25 1.08
N LYS A 33 21.51 -0.01 1.49
CA LYS A 33 22.70 -0.78 1.89
C LYS A 33 22.74 -2.07 1.08
N THR A 34 23.89 -2.41 0.51
CA THR A 34 23.98 -3.56 -0.39
C THR A 34 25.37 -4.17 -0.43
N THR A 35 25.42 -5.46 -0.72
CA THR A 35 26.63 -6.22 -1.03
C THR A 35 26.75 -6.56 -2.52
N ARG A 36 25.83 -6.06 -3.35
CA ARG A 36 25.75 -6.35 -4.78
C ARG A 36 26.81 -5.55 -5.56
N THR A 37 27.46 -6.20 -6.52
CA THR A 37 28.60 -5.62 -7.27
C THR A 37 28.21 -4.57 -8.30
N GLU A 38 26.94 -4.52 -8.70
CA GLU A 38 26.40 -3.49 -9.61
C GLU A 38 26.21 -2.11 -8.94
N PHE A 39 26.48 -2.00 -7.65
CA PHE A 39 26.50 -0.74 -6.92
C PHE A 39 27.94 -0.31 -6.66
N ASP A 40 28.28 0.92 -7.05
CA ASP A 40 29.62 1.49 -6.86
C ASP A 40 29.98 1.66 -5.37
N LEU A 41 28.98 1.84 -4.50
CA LEU A 41 29.15 2.06 -3.07
C LEU A 41 28.31 1.04 -2.27
N PRO A 42 28.79 0.60 -1.09
CA PRO A 42 28.04 -0.30 -0.22
C PRO A 42 26.81 0.38 0.43
N GLU A 43 26.78 1.72 0.45
CA GLU A 43 25.72 2.50 1.04
C GLU A 43 25.44 3.78 0.24
N TYR A 44 24.16 4.11 0.08
CA TYR A 44 23.68 5.37 -0.51
C TYR A 44 22.68 6.03 0.44
N SER A 45 22.73 7.37 0.49
CA SER A 45 21.74 8.19 1.18
C SER A 45 21.24 9.27 0.22
N ILE A 46 20.04 9.08 -0.31
CA ILE A 46 19.50 9.92 -1.38
C ILE A 46 18.13 10.46 -1.00
N ARG A 47 17.87 11.73 -1.30
CA ARG A 47 16.54 12.33 -1.07
C ARG A 47 15.65 12.21 -2.30
N ARG A 48 14.40 11.82 -2.06
CA ARG A 48 13.36 11.63 -3.09
C ARG A 48 12.05 12.26 -2.65
N ARG A 49 11.37 13.00 -3.54
CA ARG A 49 9.99 13.47 -3.33
C ARG A 49 9.01 12.42 -3.84
N TYR A 50 7.75 12.49 -3.41
CA TYR A 50 6.71 11.54 -3.85
C TYR A 50 6.65 11.34 -5.38
N GLN A 51 6.79 12.42 -6.17
CA GLN A 51 6.80 12.35 -7.64
C GLN A 51 7.96 11.55 -8.22
N ASP A 52 9.07 11.39 -7.49
CA ASP A 52 10.18 10.53 -7.91
C ASP A 52 9.80 9.04 -7.78
N PHE A 53 9.04 8.68 -6.75
CA PHE A 53 8.49 7.33 -6.60
C PHE A 53 7.44 7.03 -7.67
N ASP A 54 6.58 8.01 -8.01
CA ASP A 54 5.63 7.94 -9.12
C ASP A 54 6.34 7.66 -10.44
N TRP A 55 7.45 8.37 -10.71
CA TRP A 55 8.29 8.12 -11.88
C TRP A 55 8.88 6.70 -11.88
N LEU A 56 9.44 6.23 -10.76
CA LEU A 56 10.00 4.88 -10.65
C LEU A 56 8.94 3.82 -10.94
N ARG A 57 7.75 3.97 -10.31
CA ARG A 57 6.63 3.06 -10.52
C ARG A 57 6.25 2.97 -12.00
N LEU A 58 6.06 4.10 -12.67
CA LEU A 58 5.72 4.14 -14.10
C LEU A 58 6.80 3.46 -14.94
N LYS A 59 8.09 3.70 -14.63
CA LYS A 59 9.19 3.05 -15.34
C LYS A 59 9.25 1.55 -15.13
N LEU A 60 8.91 1.06 -13.94
CA LEU A 60 8.76 -0.37 -13.70
C LEU A 60 7.57 -0.95 -14.49
N GLU A 61 6.42 -0.27 -14.54
CA GLU A 61 5.26 -0.72 -15.32
C GLU A 61 5.51 -0.76 -16.83
N GLU A 62 6.37 0.14 -17.33
CA GLU A 62 6.83 0.19 -18.73
C GLU A 62 7.84 -0.91 -19.05
N THR A 63 8.85 -1.10 -18.19
CA THR A 63 9.98 -2.01 -18.46
C THR A 63 9.74 -3.45 -18.01
N GLN A 64 8.82 -3.68 -17.09
CA GLN A 64 8.47 -5.00 -16.54
C GLN A 64 6.96 -5.25 -16.68
N PRO A 65 6.41 -5.31 -17.91
CA PRO A 65 4.97 -5.39 -18.14
C PRO A 65 4.33 -6.72 -17.71
N THR A 66 5.15 -7.74 -17.44
CA THR A 66 4.73 -9.09 -17.02
C THR A 66 4.57 -9.24 -15.51
N HIS A 67 5.06 -8.27 -14.73
CA HIS A 67 5.18 -8.35 -13.28
C HIS A 67 4.21 -7.42 -12.55
N PHE A 68 3.82 -7.80 -11.33
CA PHE A 68 2.96 -7.01 -10.47
C PHE A 68 3.73 -5.89 -9.77
N ILE A 69 3.56 -4.66 -10.24
CA ILE A 69 4.20 -3.50 -9.64
C ILE A 69 3.44 -3.06 -8.39
N PRO A 70 4.10 -2.99 -7.20
CA PRO A 70 3.48 -2.52 -5.97
C PRO A 70 2.77 -1.17 -6.14
N PRO A 71 1.53 -0.97 -5.64
CA PRO A 71 0.80 0.29 -5.61
C PRO A 71 1.60 1.36 -4.85
N LEU A 72 1.51 2.61 -5.29
CA LEU A 72 1.88 3.74 -4.44
C LEU A 72 0.64 4.14 -3.63
N PRO A 73 0.79 4.65 -2.40
CA PRO A 73 -0.33 5.27 -1.71
C PRO A 73 -0.87 6.37 -2.62
N GLU A 74 -2.18 6.43 -2.80
CA GLU A 74 -2.81 7.44 -3.64
C GLU A 74 -2.31 8.85 -3.31
N LYS A 75 -2.38 9.75 -4.30
CA LYS A 75 -2.00 11.16 -4.14
C LYS A 75 -2.85 11.88 -3.07
N PHE A 76 -3.87 11.22 -2.50
CA PHE A 76 -4.88 11.69 -1.55
C PHE A 76 -4.64 13.10 -1.02
N VAL A 77 -5.28 14.02 -1.73
CA VAL A 77 -5.84 15.23 -1.16
C VAL A 77 -7.34 15.03 -1.38
N VAL A 78 -8.03 14.40 -0.43
CA VAL A 78 -9.51 14.43 -0.47
C VAL A 78 -9.88 15.91 -0.33
N LYS A 79 -10.50 16.46 -1.38
CA LYS A 79 -11.09 17.82 -1.50
C LYS A 79 -11.18 18.58 -0.16
N GLY A 80 -10.09 19.18 0.29
CA GLY A 80 -10.05 20.10 1.44
C GLY A 80 -10.11 19.50 2.86
N VAL A 81 -10.09 18.18 3.05
CA VAL A 81 -10.27 17.56 4.38
C VAL A 81 -8.96 17.14 5.06
N VAL A 82 -7.92 16.80 4.31
CA VAL A 82 -6.62 16.35 4.87
C VAL A 82 -5.52 17.34 4.48
N ASP A 83 -4.84 17.91 5.48
CA ASP A 83 -3.63 18.70 5.25
C ASP A 83 -2.51 17.76 4.79
N ARG A 84 -2.11 17.87 3.52
CA ARG A 84 -1.02 17.08 2.92
C ARG A 84 0.35 17.29 3.59
N PHE A 85 0.45 18.24 4.53
CA PHE A 85 1.63 18.53 5.32
C PHE A 85 1.45 18.21 6.81
N SER A 86 0.32 17.62 7.24
CA SER A 86 0.15 17.14 8.61
C SER A 86 1.14 16.01 8.89
N GLU A 87 1.63 15.94 10.13
CA GLU A 87 2.61 14.93 10.54
C GLU A 87 2.09 13.50 10.31
N GLU A 88 0.84 13.22 10.69
CA GLU A 88 0.11 11.97 10.45
C GLU A 88 0.14 11.55 8.97
N PHE A 89 -0.22 12.46 8.07
CA PHE A 89 -0.27 12.17 6.64
C PHE A 89 1.12 11.87 6.07
N VAL A 90 2.11 12.63 6.52
CA VAL A 90 3.50 12.47 6.09
C VAL A 90 4.08 11.15 6.57
N GLU A 91 3.77 10.75 7.80
CA GLU A 91 4.22 9.48 8.37
C GLU A 91 3.51 8.28 7.71
N THR A 92 2.19 8.34 7.54
CA THR A 92 1.43 7.32 6.81
C THR A 92 1.98 7.11 5.39
N ARG A 93 2.26 8.21 4.69
CA ARG A 93 2.89 8.16 3.37
C ARG A 93 4.30 7.59 3.43
N ARG A 94 5.12 7.98 4.40
CA ARG A 94 6.48 7.44 4.56
C ARG A 94 6.46 5.92 4.77
N ARG A 95 5.58 5.40 5.65
CA ARG A 95 5.38 3.95 5.85
C ARG A 95 5.05 3.24 4.54
N ALA A 96 4.12 3.78 3.75
CA ALA A 96 3.73 3.20 2.47
C ALA A 96 4.85 3.25 1.41
N LEU A 97 5.62 4.35 1.35
CA LEU A 97 6.77 4.46 0.45
C LEU A 97 7.92 3.51 0.85
N ASP A 98 8.17 3.35 2.15
CA ASP A 98 9.13 2.38 2.68
C ASP A 98 8.77 0.95 2.27
N LYS A 99 7.51 0.57 2.48
CA LYS A 99 6.97 -0.73 2.08
C LYS A 99 7.05 -0.95 0.57
N PHE A 100 6.73 0.07 -0.24
CA PHE A 100 6.86 0.04 -1.69
C PHE A 100 8.28 -0.31 -2.14
N LEU A 101 9.31 0.39 -1.62
CA LEU A 101 10.70 0.11 -2.00
C LEU A 101 11.18 -1.25 -1.49
N LYS A 102 10.81 -1.64 -0.27
CA LYS A 102 11.14 -2.98 0.27
C LYS A 102 10.58 -4.09 -0.60
N ARG A 103 9.35 -3.96 -1.10
CA ARG A 103 8.75 -4.94 -2.00
C ARG A 103 9.44 -5.03 -3.36
N ILE A 104 9.95 -3.91 -3.87
CA ILE A 104 10.75 -3.91 -5.10
C ILE A 104 12.13 -4.55 -4.85
N ALA A 105 12.78 -4.21 -3.73
CA ALA A 105 14.08 -4.76 -3.35
C ALA A 105 14.02 -6.28 -3.08
N ASP A 106 12.94 -6.77 -2.48
CA ASP A 106 12.70 -8.19 -2.19
C ASP A 106 12.25 -8.98 -3.45
N HIS A 107 12.03 -8.32 -4.58
CA HIS A 107 11.56 -8.96 -5.81
C HIS A 107 12.75 -9.44 -6.67
N PRO A 108 12.77 -10.71 -7.13
CA PRO A 108 13.92 -11.29 -7.85
C PRO A 108 14.18 -10.65 -9.21
N VAL A 109 13.16 -10.13 -9.89
CA VAL A 109 13.31 -9.38 -11.16
C VAL A 109 13.38 -7.87 -10.94
N LEU A 110 12.40 -7.25 -10.26
CA LEU A 110 12.32 -5.79 -10.12
C LEU A 110 13.53 -5.18 -9.39
N SER A 111 14.18 -5.90 -8.47
CA SER A 111 15.35 -5.39 -7.73
C SER A 111 16.58 -5.16 -8.61
N PHE A 112 16.65 -5.79 -9.79
CA PHE A 112 17.73 -5.60 -10.77
C PHE A 112 17.37 -4.61 -11.88
N ASN A 113 16.23 -3.93 -11.77
CA ASN A 113 15.81 -2.95 -12.77
C ASN A 113 16.74 -1.74 -12.80
N GLU A 114 17.19 -1.33 -13.98
CA GLU A 114 18.09 -0.18 -14.17
C GLU A 114 17.51 1.12 -13.59
N HIS A 115 16.21 1.38 -13.79
CA HIS A 115 15.56 2.57 -13.26
C HIS A 115 15.43 2.54 -11.73
N PHE A 116 15.34 1.35 -11.13
CA PHE A 116 15.40 1.20 -9.68
C PHE A 116 16.81 1.51 -9.16
N ASN A 117 17.87 0.99 -9.79
CA ASN A 117 19.24 1.36 -9.43
C ASN A 117 19.45 2.88 -9.53
N VAL A 118 19.08 3.51 -10.66
CA VAL A 118 19.14 4.96 -10.83
C VAL A 118 18.36 5.70 -9.75
N PHE A 119 17.17 5.21 -9.37
CA PHE A 119 16.38 5.78 -8.29
C PHE A 119 17.12 5.73 -6.95
N LEU A 120 17.87 4.66 -6.65
CA LEU A 120 18.60 4.48 -5.40
C LEU A 120 19.93 5.24 -5.35
N THR A 121 20.58 5.49 -6.49
CA THR A 121 21.98 5.95 -6.54
C THR A 121 22.14 7.39 -7.08
N ALA A 122 21.28 7.85 -7.99
CA ALA A 122 21.50 9.10 -8.70
C ALA A 122 21.29 10.34 -7.80
N LYS A 123 22.27 11.25 -7.77
CA LYS A 123 22.13 12.54 -7.07
C LYS A 123 21.13 13.46 -7.76
N ASP A 124 21.18 13.55 -9.09
CA ASP A 124 20.21 14.32 -9.90
C ASP A 124 19.36 13.39 -10.77
N LEU A 125 18.19 13.02 -10.24
CA LEU A 125 17.24 12.16 -10.95
C LEU A 125 16.62 12.84 -12.19
N ASN A 126 16.59 14.18 -12.24
CA ASN A 126 15.90 14.90 -13.32
C ASN A 126 16.64 14.78 -14.66
N SER A 127 17.95 14.58 -14.64
CA SER A 127 18.76 14.28 -15.83
C SER A 127 18.27 13.01 -16.54
N HIS A 128 18.01 11.95 -15.78
CA HIS A 128 17.52 10.67 -16.29
C HIS A 128 16.04 10.70 -16.71
N LYS A 129 15.22 11.52 -16.05
CA LYS A 129 13.83 11.76 -16.48
C LYS A 129 13.76 12.34 -17.90
N LYS A 130 14.70 13.21 -18.27
CA LYS A 130 14.75 13.87 -19.58
C LYS A 130 15.29 12.96 -20.70
N GLN A 131 16.26 12.09 -20.40
CA GLN A 131 16.79 11.12 -21.37
C GLN A 131 15.72 10.14 -21.86
N GLY A 132 14.78 9.74 -21.00
CA GLY A 132 13.64 8.90 -21.39
C GLY A 132 12.64 9.58 -22.35
N VAL A 133 12.68 10.91 -22.49
CA VAL A 133 11.82 11.67 -23.41
C VAL A 133 12.46 11.80 -24.81
N THR A 134 13.77 11.52 -24.94
CA THR A 134 14.54 11.77 -26.18
C THR A 134 14.56 10.58 -27.17
N LEU A 135 13.88 9.48 -26.86
CA LEU A 135 13.70 8.34 -27.78
C LEU A 135 12.27 7.80 -27.68
N LEU A 136 11.27 8.66 -27.90
CA LEU A 136 9.99 8.18 -28.41
C LEU A 136 10.23 7.60 -29.81
N SER A 137 10.58 6.32 -29.86
CA SER A 137 10.38 5.47 -31.03
C SER A 137 8.87 5.31 -31.26
N LYS A 138 8.20 6.40 -31.64
CA LYS A 138 6.88 6.42 -32.26
C LYS A 138 6.82 5.62 -33.56
N MET A 139 7.94 5.03 -34.00
CA MET A 139 8.01 4.07 -35.10
C MET A 139 7.64 2.63 -34.69
N GLY A 140 7.42 2.33 -33.41
CA GLY A 140 6.98 1.01 -32.93
C GLY A 140 5.47 0.87 -32.68
N GLU A 141 4.75 1.99 -32.57
CA GLU A 141 3.30 2.00 -32.32
C GLU A 141 2.47 1.88 -33.60
N SER A 142 2.99 2.34 -34.75
CA SER A 142 2.27 2.24 -36.03
C SER A 142 2.15 0.82 -36.58
N VAL A 143 2.86 -0.17 -36.02
CA VAL A 143 2.72 -1.60 -36.40
C VAL A 143 1.78 -2.37 -35.46
N ARG A 144 1.39 -1.80 -34.30
CA ARG A 144 0.44 -2.44 -33.36
C ARG A 144 -1.03 -2.29 -33.77
N TYR A 145 -1.34 -1.48 -34.77
CA TYR A 145 -2.72 -1.20 -35.16
C TYR A 145 -3.36 -2.24 -36.10
N VAL A 146 -2.60 -3.21 -36.62
CA VAL A 146 -3.17 -4.23 -37.51
C VAL A 146 -3.82 -5.40 -36.75
N THR A 147 -3.58 -5.52 -35.43
CA THR A 147 -4.20 -6.54 -34.56
C THR A 147 -5.25 -6.01 -33.59
N SER A 148 -5.54 -4.69 -33.60
CA SER A 148 -6.47 -4.04 -32.65
C SER A 148 -7.93 -4.51 -32.74
N GLY A 149 -8.30 -5.32 -33.75
CA GLY A 149 -9.62 -5.94 -33.87
C GLY A 149 -9.70 -7.39 -33.39
N TYR A 150 -8.57 -8.04 -33.10
CA TYR A 150 -8.54 -9.45 -32.75
C TYR A 150 -8.79 -9.60 -31.24
N LYS A 151 -10.01 -10.02 -30.86
CA LYS A 151 -10.37 -10.32 -29.48
C LYS A 151 -9.88 -11.72 -29.12
N LEU A 152 -9.29 -11.85 -27.94
CA LEU A 152 -8.97 -13.15 -27.34
C LEU A 152 -10.19 -14.07 -27.42
N ARG A 153 -10.05 -15.25 -28.06
CA ARG A 153 -11.20 -16.15 -28.26
C ARG A 153 -11.65 -16.76 -26.94
N ASN A 154 -10.70 -17.35 -26.20
CA ASN A 154 -10.96 -17.98 -24.90
C ASN A 154 -9.80 -17.70 -23.95
N ARG A 155 -10.07 -17.01 -22.85
CA ARG A 155 -9.09 -16.87 -21.77
C ARG A 155 -8.92 -18.21 -21.06
N PRO A 156 -7.67 -18.70 -20.86
CA PRO A 156 -7.45 -19.91 -20.06
C PRO A 156 -8.09 -19.79 -18.67
N LEU A 157 -8.70 -20.89 -18.20
CA LEU A 157 -9.49 -20.92 -16.97
C LEU A 157 -8.74 -20.38 -15.75
N GLU A 158 -7.44 -20.64 -15.67
CA GLU A 158 -6.58 -20.15 -14.59
C GLU A 158 -6.54 -18.61 -14.49
N PHE A 159 -6.42 -17.89 -15.61
CA PHE A 159 -6.38 -16.43 -15.61
C PHE A 159 -7.78 -15.81 -15.43
N SER A 160 -8.82 -16.51 -15.87
CA SER A 160 -10.21 -16.16 -15.56
C SER A 160 -10.46 -16.23 -14.06
N ALA A 161 -10.02 -17.32 -13.41
CA ALA A 161 -10.14 -17.50 -11.97
C ALA A 161 -9.37 -16.44 -11.17
N ILE A 162 -8.17 -16.04 -11.62
CA ILE A 162 -7.43 -14.93 -11.00
C ILE A 162 -8.23 -13.63 -11.08
N THR A 163 -8.84 -13.32 -12.23
CA THR A 163 -9.63 -12.09 -12.40
C THR A 163 -10.85 -12.07 -11.48
N GLU A 164 -11.63 -13.16 -11.47
CA GLU A 164 -12.81 -13.31 -10.61
C GLU A 164 -12.45 -13.20 -9.12
N TYR A 165 -11.33 -13.81 -8.74
CA TYR A 165 -10.78 -13.70 -7.39
C TYR A 165 -10.44 -12.24 -7.05
N LEU A 166 -9.74 -11.50 -7.93
CA LEU A 166 -9.37 -10.11 -7.70
C LEU A 166 -10.58 -9.17 -7.64
N ASP A 167 -11.63 -9.44 -8.44
CA ASP A 167 -12.89 -8.69 -8.38
C ASP A 167 -13.59 -8.89 -7.04
N THR A 168 -13.74 -10.16 -6.63
CA THR A 168 -14.34 -10.50 -5.34
C THR A 168 -13.53 -9.94 -4.18
N PHE A 169 -12.21 -10.08 -4.23
CA PHE A 169 -11.29 -9.61 -3.20
C PHE A 169 -11.38 -8.09 -3.03
N ALA A 170 -11.29 -7.32 -4.11
CA ALA A 170 -11.41 -5.87 -4.07
C ALA A 170 -12.79 -5.42 -3.54
N LEU A 171 -13.88 -6.08 -3.96
CA LEU A 171 -15.23 -5.80 -3.47
C LEU A 171 -15.37 -6.04 -1.96
N LYS A 172 -14.81 -7.14 -1.46
CA LYS A 172 -14.83 -7.46 -0.03
C LYS A 172 -14.00 -6.47 0.77
N LEU A 173 -12.77 -6.15 0.34
CA LEU A 173 -11.94 -5.16 1.01
C LEU A 173 -12.59 -3.77 1.02
N GLY A 174 -13.16 -3.33 -0.11
CA GLY A 174 -13.88 -2.05 -0.18
C GLY A 174 -15.14 -2.02 0.70
N THR A 175 -15.73 -3.18 1.00
CA THR A 175 -16.84 -3.26 1.96
C THR A 175 -16.34 -3.15 3.40
N ILE A 176 -15.23 -3.82 3.72
CA ILE A 176 -14.59 -3.72 5.04
C ILE A 176 -14.12 -2.28 5.29
N ASP A 177 -13.42 -1.66 4.34
CA ASP A 177 -12.96 -0.26 4.43
C ASP A 177 -14.12 0.71 4.71
N ARG A 178 -15.24 0.59 3.98
CA ARG A 178 -16.42 1.43 4.20
C ARG A 178 -17.06 1.24 5.58
N ILE A 179 -17.14 -0.01 6.05
CA ILE A 179 -17.71 -0.31 7.38
C ILE A 179 -16.78 0.20 8.47
N ALA A 180 -15.46 -0.04 8.34
CA ALA A 180 -14.45 0.43 9.28
C ALA A 180 -14.45 1.96 9.38
N GLN A 181 -14.54 2.68 8.25
CA GLN A 181 -14.69 4.15 8.26
C GLN A 181 -15.94 4.62 9.01
N ARG A 182 -17.06 3.90 8.90
CA ARG A 182 -18.28 4.23 9.66
C ARG A 182 -18.08 4.00 11.16
N ILE A 183 -17.47 2.88 11.54
CA ILE A 183 -17.15 2.57 12.94
C ILE A 183 -16.25 3.66 13.53
N ILE A 184 -15.14 3.97 12.86
CA ILE A 184 -14.21 5.03 13.25
C ILE A 184 -14.94 6.36 13.41
N LYS A 185 -15.83 6.70 12.49
CA LYS A 185 -16.62 7.94 12.60
C LYS A 185 -17.52 7.95 13.84
N GLU A 186 -18.24 6.86 14.10
CA GLU A 186 -19.11 6.72 15.27
C GLU A 186 -18.28 6.74 16.59
N GLU A 187 -17.09 6.16 16.59
CA GLU A 187 -16.14 6.20 17.71
C GLU A 187 -15.61 7.62 17.97
N VAL A 188 -15.26 8.38 16.92
CA VAL A 188 -14.87 9.80 17.05
C VAL A 188 -16.02 10.63 17.61
N GLU A 189 -17.25 10.42 17.14
CA GLU A 189 -18.43 11.11 17.67
C GLU A 189 -18.64 10.77 19.16
N TYR A 190 -18.51 9.49 19.54
CA TYR A 190 -18.59 9.08 20.95
C TYR A 190 -17.44 9.64 21.80
N LEU A 191 -16.23 9.72 21.26
CA LEU A 191 -15.07 10.32 21.92
C LEU A 191 -15.32 11.79 22.25
N MET A 192 -15.94 12.54 21.34
CA MET A 192 -16.32 13.94 21.60
C MET A 192 -17.30 14.05 22.77
N GLU A 193 -18.31 13.18 22.83
CA GLU A 193 -19.26 13.15 23.96
C GLU A 193 -18.56 12.80 25.29
N LEU A 194 -17.64 11.83 25.30
CA LEU A 194 -16.87 11.48 26.50
C LEU A 194 -16.02 12.65 27.01
N ARG A 195 -15.44 13.44 26.10
CA ARG A 195 -14.63 14.63 26.43
C ARG A 195 -15.44 15.74 27.08
N GLU A 196 -16.72 15.87 26.73
CA GLU A 196 -17.64 16.81 27.39
C GLU A 196 -18.18 16.22 28.71
N TYR A 197 -18.35 14.89 28.79
CA TYR A 197 -18.93 14.21 29.94
C TYR A 197 -18.02 14.24 31.19
N GLY A 198 -16.72 14.02 31.02
CA GLY A 198 -15.74 14.04 32.13
C GLY A 198 -15.72 15.37 32.92
N PRO A 199 -15.59 16.53 32.25
CA PRO A 199 -15.61 17.84 32.90
C PRO A 199 -16.88 18.17 33.70
N VAL A 200 -18.04 17.61 33.33
CA VAL A 200 -19.28 17.78 34.11
C VAL A 200 -19.11 17.25 35.53
N TYR A 201 -18.44 16.10 35.70
CA TYR A 201 -18.15 15.55 37.03
C TYR A 201 -17.15 16.41 37.81
N SER A 202 -16.10 16.90 37.17
CA SER A 202 -15.09 17.75 37.82
C SER A 202 -15.66 19.11 38.22
N THR A 203 -16.55 19.70 37.42
CA THR A 203 -17.22 20.96 37.78
C THR A 203 -18.25 20.75 38.88
N TRP A 204 -18.96 19.62 38.88
CA TRP A 204 -19.86 19.26 39.97
C TRP A 204 -19.09 18.99 41.27
N SER A 205 -17.97 18.26 41.23
CA SER A 205 -17.16 17.95 42.42
C SER A 205 -16.70 19.20 43.18
N ALA A 206 -16.42 20.29 42.45
CA ALA A 206 -16.02 21.58 43.03
C ALA A 206 -17.11 22.22 43.91
N LEU A 207 -18.38 21.86 43.70
CA LEU A 207 -19.53 22.33 44.48
C LEU A 207 -19.85 21.41 45.66
N GLU A 208 -19.23 20.24 45.73
CA GLU A 208 -19.53 19.21 46.71
C GLU A 208 -18.48 19.14 47.82
N GLY A 209 -18.93 18.61 48.97
CA GLY A 209 -18.08 18.27 50.11
C GLY A 209 -17.68 16.80 50.10
N GLU A 210 -18.56 15.93 50.60
CA GLU A 210 -18.31 14.49 50.71
C GLU A 210 -18.22 13.79 49.35
N LEU A 211 -18.97 14.25 48.34
CA LEU A 211 -18.96 13.66 47.01
C LEU A 211 -17.78 14.12 46.14
N ARG A 212 -16.95 15.04 46.63
CA ARG A 212 -15.88 15.63 45.81
C ARG A 212 -14.93 14.56 45.25
N GLU A 213 -14.33 13.76 46.11
CA GLU A 213 -13.36 12.73 45.71
C GLU A 213 -13.98 11.64 44.81
N PRO A 214 -15.18 11.08 45.12
CA PRO A 214 -15.90 10.21 44.19
C PRO A 214 -16.14 10.82 42.80
N LEU A 215 -16.61 12.07 42.73
CA LEU A 215 -16.91 12.73 41.47
C LEU A 215 -15.64 13.05 40.66
N GLU A 216 -14.56 13.49 41.32
CA GLU A 216 -13.25 13.67 40.68
C GLU A 216 -12.70 12.35 40.14
N GLY A 217 -12.85 11.26 40.90
CA GLY A 217 -12.52 9.92 40.43
C GLY A 217 -13.27 9.56 39.15
N VAL A 218 -14.59 9.80 39.08
CA VAL A 218 -15.40 9.46 37.90
C VAL A 218 -14.95 10.28 36.69
N SER A 219 -14.67 11.57 36.90
CA SER A 219 -14.11 12.45 35.88
C SER A 219 -12.80 11.89 35.30
N ALA A 220 -11.88 11.45 36.16
CA ALA A 220 -10.62 10.84 35.76
C ALA A 220 -10.82 9.51 35.02
N CYS A 221 -11.75 8.65 35.46
CA CYS A 221 -12.09 7.40 34.78
C CYS A 221 -12.60 7.65 33.36
N ILE A 222 -13.49 8.63 33.18
CA ILE A 222 -14.01 9.01 31.86
C ILE A 222 -12.88 9.56 30.98
N GLY A 223 -11.99 10.39 31.54
CA GLY A 223 -10.79 10.88 30.86
C GLY A 223 -9.89 9.75 30.36
N ASN A 224 -9.61 8.75 31.19
CA ASN A 224 -8.81 7.59 30.81
C ASN A 224 -9.48 6.74 29.72
N CYS A 225 -10.80 6.53 29.81
CA CYS A 225 -11.56 5.84 28.76
C CYS A 225 -11.52 6.62 27.43
N SER A 226 -11.63 7.96 27.50
CA SER A 226 -11.53 8.85 26.34
C SER A 226 -10.17 8.74 25.65
N THR A 227 -9.07 8.80 26.41
CA THR A 227 -7.72 8.62 25.84
C THR A 227 -7.55 7.23 25.23
N ALA A 228 -8.03 6.17 25.89
CA ALA A 228 -7.95 4.82 25.34
C ALA A 228 -8.73 4.66 24.03
N LEU A 229 -9.91 5.30 23.90
CA LEU A 229 -10.70 5.30 22.68
C LEU A 229 -10.01 6.08 21.56
N GLU A 230 -9.41 7.24 21.87
CA GLU A 230 -8.64 8.03 20.91
C GLU A 230 -7.50 7.21 20.30
N GLU A 231 -6.69 6.53 21.13
CA GLU A 231 -5.61 5.65 20.67
C GLU A 231 -6.13 4.53 19.75
N LEU A 232 -7.25 3.88 20.10
CA LEU A 232 -7.85 2.82 19.28
C LEU A 232 -8.29 3.36 17.91
N THR A 233 -8.93 4.52 17.88
CA THR A 233 -9.42 5.16 16.66
C THR A 233 -8.25 5.62 15.76
N GLU A 234 -7.17 6.14 16.35
CA GLU A 234 -5.93 6.46 15.64
C GLU A 234 -5.30 5.21 15.03
N ASP A 235 -5.14 4.13 15.79
CA ASP A 235 -4.60 2.84 15.29
C ASP A 235 -5.43 2.30 14.10
N MET A 236 -6.75 2.35 14.21
CA MET A 236 -7.65 1.91 13.13
C MET A 236 -7.50 2.79 11.87
N THR A 237 -7.23 4.08 12.04
CA THR A 237 -7.09 5.03 10.94
C THR A 237 -5.72 4.95 10.27
N GLU A 238 -4.64 4.86 11.06
CA GLU A 238 -3.26 4.93 10.60
C GLU A 238 -2.67 3.58 10.19
N ASP A 239 -3.11 2.47 10.81
CA ASP A 239 -2.56 1.15 10.55
C ASP A 239 -3.55 0.24 9.81
N PHE A 240 -4.83 0.23 10.20
CA PHE A 240 -5.78 -0.72 9.63
C PHE A 240 -6.25 -0.34 8.21
N LEU A 241 -6.82 0.86 8.05
CA LEU A 241 -7.36 1.32 6.76
C LEU A 241 -6.31 1.35 5.62
N PRO A 242 -5.06 1.82 5.84
CA PRO A 242 -4.10 1.93 4.75
C PRO A 242 -3.73 0.59 4.13
N VAL A 243 -3.68 -0.49 4.91
CA VAL A 243 -3.39 -1.83 4.38
C VAL A 243 -4.54 -2.33 3.49
N LEU A 244 -5.81 -2.11 3.88
CA LEU A 244 -6.94 -2.48 3.03
C LEU A 244 -6.90 -1.74 1.69
N ARG A 245 -6.69 -0.43 1.73
CA ARG A 245 -6.62 0.43 0.54
C ARG A 245 -5.45 0.05 -0.36
N GLU A 246 -4.29 -0.27 0.22
CA GLU A 246 -3.14 -0.79 -0.53
C GLU A 246 -3.50 -2.06 -1.32
N TYR A 247 -4.17 -3.04 -0.69
CA TYR A 247 -4.53 -4.29 -1.35
C TYR A 247 -5.67 -4.14 -2.38
N ILE A 248 -6.52 -3.12 -2.24
CA ILE A 248 -7.46 -2.71 -3.30
C ILE A 248 -6.68 -2.21 -4.53
N LEU A 249 -5.69 -1.32 -4.33
CA LEU A 249 -4.85 -0.79 -5.41
C LEU A 249 -3.99 -1.89 -6.08
N TYR A 250 -3.52 -2.89 -5.30
CA TYR A 250 -2.90 -4.08 -5.88
C TYR A 250 -3.81 -4.79 -6.86
N SER A 251 -5.07 -4.96 -6.49
CA SER A 251 -6.05 -5.65 -7.34
C SER A 251 -6.22 -4.95 -8.68
N GLU A 252 -6.17 -3.61 -8.70
CA GLU A 252 -6.18 -2.84 -9.96
C GLU A 252 -4.90 -3.03 -10.76
N SER A 253 -3.73 -2.95 -10.12
CA SER A 253 -2.42 -3.16 -10.75
C SER A 253 -2.34 -4.56 -11.41
N MET A 254 -2.76 -5.60 -10.69
CA MET A 254 -2.75 -6.99 -11.17
C MET A 254 -3.72 -7.20 -12.34
N LYS A 255 -4.90 -6.57 -12.31
CA LYS A 255 -5.84 -6.60 -13.45
C LYS A 255 -5.26 -5.94 -14.70
N ASN A 256 -4.47 -4.87 -14.55
CA ASN A 256 -3.78 -4.24 -15.68
C ASN A 256 -2.74 -5.17 -16.31
N VAL A 257 -2.01 -5.94 -15.50
CA VAL A 257 -1.06 -6.95 -15.98
C VAL A 257 -1.78 -8.10 -16.70
N LEU A 258 -2.90 -8.59 -16.16
CA LEU A 258 -3.75 -9.58 -16.83
C LEU A 258 -4.27 -9.08 -18.19
N LYS A 259 -4.66 -7.80 -18.28
CA LYS A 259 -5.07 -7.18 -19.55
C LYS A 259 -3.93 -7.14 -20.57
N LYS A 260 -2.71 -6.78 -20.14
CA LYS A 260 -1.51 -6.82 -21.00
C LYS A 260 -1.22 -8.25 -21.46
N ARG A 261 -1.33 -9.25 -20.57
CA ARG A 261 -1.17 -10.67 -20.90
C ARG A 261 -2.14 -11.11 -21.99
N ASP A 262 -3.40 -10.72 -21.87
CA ASP A 262 -4.42 -11.06 -22.86
C ASP A 262 -4.17 -10.43 -24.23
N GLN A 263 -3.60 -9.23 -24.26
CA GLN A 263 -3.18 -8.60 -25.51
C GLN A 263 -2.07 -9.41 -26.19
N VAL A 264 -1.05 -9.85 -25.43
CA VAL A 264 0.04 -10.69 -25.97
C VAL A 264 -0.48 -12.04 -26.44
N GLN A 265 -1.43 -12.65 -25.72
CA GLN A 265 -2.10 -13.88 -26.15
C GLN A 265 -2.91 -13.69 -27.45
N ALA A 266 -3.68 -12.60 -27.55
CA ALA A 266 -4.47 -12.31 -28.76
C ALA A 266 -3.56 -12.09 -29.99
N GLU A 267 -2.41 -11.44 -29.81
CA GLU A 267 -1.41 -11.29 -30.86
C GLU A 267 -0.82 -12.64 -31.31
N TYR A 268 -0.55 -13.55 -30.38
CA TYR A 268 -0.12 -14.91 -30.70
C TYR A 268 -1.19 -15.68 -31.48
N GLU A 269 -2.45 -15.66 -31.03
CA GLU A 269 -3.58 -16.33 -31.71
C GLU A 269 -3.79 -15.82 -33.13
N ALA A 270 -3.73 -14.49 -33.31
CA ALA A 270 -3.86 -13.87 -34.63
C ALA A 270 -2.75 -14.30 -35.59
N LYS A 271 -1.49 -14.34 -35.12
CA LYS A 271 -0.36 -14.79 -35.94
C LYS A 271 -0.44 -16.28 -36.26
N LEU A 272 -0.88 -17.10 -35.30
CA LEU A 272 -1.07 -18.53 -35.49
C LEU A 272 -2.15 -18.83 -36.54
N GLU A 273 -3.29 -18.13 -36.49
CA GLU A 273 -4.35 -18.28 -37.49
C GLU A 273 -3.90 -17.80 -38.87
N ALA A 274 -3.23 -16.65 -38.96
CA ALA A 274 -2.68 -16.15 -40.21
C ALA A 274 -1.64 -17.11 -40.82
N ALA A 275 -0.85 -17.81 -39.98
CA ALA A 275 0.07 -18.85 -40.42
C ALA A 275 -0.65 -20.10 -40.92
N ALA A 276 -1.73 -20.51 -40.25
CA ALA A 276 -2.55 -21.65 -40.65
C ALA A 276 -3.24 -21.42 -42.01
N LEU A 277 -3.69 -20.19 -42.30
CA LEU A 277 -4.28 -19.84 -43.60
C LEU A 277 -3.28 -19.82 -44.76
N LYS A 278 -1.99 -19.58 -44.48
CA LYS A 278 -0.91 -19.53 -45.49
C LYS A 278 -0.27 -20.90 -45.77
N ARG A 279 -0.70 -21.95 -45.07
CA ARG A 279 -0.06 -23.28 -45.07
C ARG A 279 -0.34 -24.14 -46.31
N GLU A 280 -0.73 -23.54 -47.45
CA GLU A 280 -0.86 -24.29 -48.71
C GLU A 280 0.50 -24.78 -49.27
N GLU A 281 1.67 -24.25 -48.85
CA GLU A 281 2.96 -24.62 -49.49
C GLU A 281 4.22 -24.76 -48.60
N LYS A 282 4.17 -24.60 -47.26
CA LYS A 282 5.39 -24.71 -46.41
C LYS A 282 5.23 -25.62 -45.18
N THR A 283 6.18 -26.53 -44.99
CA THR A 283 6.34 -27.36 -43.78
C THR A 283 7.01 -26.56 -42.66
N GLY A 284 6.36 -26.47 -41.49
CA GLY A 284 6.90 -25.81 -40.28
C GLY A 284 5.98 -24.77 -39.64
N VAL A 285 6.24 -24.39 -38.39
CA VAL A 285 5.64 -23.22 -37.75
C VAL A 285 6.50 -22.00 -38.11
N PRO A 286 5.92 -20.86 -38.54
CA PRO A 286 6.72 -19.68 -38.82
C PRO A 286 7.45 -19.16 -37.58
N THR A 287 8.70 -18.73 -37.72
CA THR A 287 9.52 -18.19 -36.62
C THR A 287 8.85 -17.04 -35.86
N GLU A 288 8.01 -16.25 -36.54
CA GLU A 288 7.26 -15.15 -35.90
C GLU A 288 6.11 -15.63 -35.00
N VAL A 289 5.61 -16.85 -35.21
CA VAL A 289 4.65 -17.52 -34.33
C VAL A 289 5.38 -18.08 -33.11
N GLU A 290 6.54 -18.73 -33.31
CA GLU A 290 7.39 -19.24 -32.22
C GLU A 290 7.80 -18.13 -31.25
N LYS A 291 8.31 -17.00 -31.74
CA LYS A 291 8.64 -15.83 -30.89
C LYS A 291 7.45 -15.29 -30.10
N CYS A 292 6.24 -15.35 -30.66
CA CYS A 292 5.03 -14.91 -29.95
C CYS A 292 4.60 -15.94 -28.90
N GLN A 293 4.76 -17.22 -29.19
CA GLN A 293 4.55 -18.30 -28.23
C GLN A 293 5.50 -18.13 -27.03
N ASP A 294 6.81 -17.97 -27.26
CA ASP A 294 7.80 -17.78 -26.21
C ASP A 294 7.45 -16.59 -25.29
N LYS A 295 7.00 -15.47 -25.88
CA LYS A 295 6.56 -14.29 -25.14
C LYS A 295 5.35 -14.58 -24.25
N VAL A 296 4.35 -15.29 -24.77
CA VAL A 296 3.17 -15.70 -24.00
C VAL A 296 3.56 -16.62 -22.85
N GLU A 297 4.43 -17.59 -23.11
CA GLU A 297 4.89 -18.56 -22.11
C GLU A 297 5.67 -17.87 -20.98
N CYS A 298 6.61 -16.98 -21.33
CA CYS A 298 7.34 -16.17 -20.34
C CYS A 298 6.38 -15.30 -19.51
N PHE A 299 5.43 -14.61 -20.15
CA PHE A 299 4.44 -13.79 -19.45
C PHE A 299 3.63 -14.65 -18.45
N ASN A 300 3.13 -15.80 -18.90
CA ASN A 300 2.36 -16.70 -18.05
C ASN A 300 3.18 -17.18 -16.85
N ALA A 301 4.47 -17.49 -17.04
CA ALA A 301 5.37 -17.91 -15.96
C ALA A 301 5.60 -16.79 -14.94
N ASP A 302 5.97 -15.59 -15.39
CA ASP A 302 6.19 -14.42 -14.53
C ASP A 302 4.94 -14.09 -13.71
N LEU A 303 3.77 -14.01 -14.37
CA LEU A 303 2.51 -13.69 -13.73
C LEU A 303 2.14 -14.72 -12.65
N LYS A 304 2.36 -16.01 -12.90
CA LYS A 304 2.10 -17.07 -11.91
C LYS A 304 3.03 -16.97 -10.71
N ALA A 305 4.32 -16.74 -10.95
CA ALA A 305 5.31 -16.55 -9.89
C ALA A 305 4.96 -15.33 -9.01
N ASP A 306 4.54 -14.24 -9.64
CA ASP A 306 4.11 -13.03 -8.93
C ASP A 306 2.79 -13.20 -8.19
N MET A 307 1.86 -13.99 -8.73
CA MET A 307 0.62 -14.35 -8.04
C MET A 307 0.90 -15.13 -6.75
N GLU A 308 1.82 -16.09 -6.79
CA GLU A 308 2.25 -16.83 -5.60
C GLU A 308 2.92 -15.92 -4.58
N ARG A 309 3.88 -15.08 -5.02
CA ARG A 309 4.56 -14.11 -4.16
C ARG A 309 3.59 -13.14 -3.51
N TRP A 310 2.65 -12.60 -4.28
CA TRP A 310 1.61 -11.70 -3.78
C TRP A 310 0.71 -12.40 -2.75
N GLN A 311 0.31 -13.66 -2.98
CA GLN A 311 -0.46 -14.43 -2.02
C GLN A 311 0.31 -14.65 -0.70
N ASN A 312 1.62 -14.91 -0.78
CA ASN A 312 2.48 -15.05 0.41
C ASN A 312 2.55 -13.74 1.20
N ASN A 313 2.86 -12.63 0.53
CA ASN A 313 2.91 -11.31 1.16
C ASN A 313 1.56 -10.94 1.78
N LYS A 314 0.45 -11.13 1.04
CA LYS A 314 -0.91 -10.90 1.54
C LYS A 314 -1.20 -11.69 2.80
N ARG A 315 -0.84 -12.97 2.85
CA ARG A 315 -1.08 -13.79 4.05
C ARG A 315 -0.33 -13.26 5.26
N GLN A 316 0.92 -12.82 5.09
CA GLN A 316 1.72 -12.26 6.18
C GLN A 316 1.16 -10.92 6.65
N ASP A 317 0.90 -10.01 5.71
CA ASP A 317 0.35 -8.68 5.99
C ASP A 317 -1.00 -8.75 6.69
N PHE A 318 -1.96 -9.53 6.17
CA PHE A 318 -3.28 -9.65 6.80
C PHE A 318 -3.23 -10.36 8.16
N ARG A 319 -2.27 -11.27 8.36
CA ARG A 319 -2.06 -11.88 9.67
C ARG A 319 -1.63 -10.82 10.69
N GLN A 320 -0.63 -10.01 10.36
CA GLN A 320 -0.16 -8.93 11.23
C GLN A 320 -1.25 -7.89 11.46
N LEU A 321 -1.96 -7.49 10.40
CA LEU A 321 -3.06 -6.54 10.46
C LEU A 321 -4.18 -6.99 11.41
N LEU A 322 -4.67 -8.22 11.25
CA LEU A 322 -5.80 -8.72 12.03
C LEU A 322 -5.40 -9.06 13.47
N MET A 323 -4.18 -9.54 13.70
CA MET A 323 -3.65 -9.72 15.06
C MET A 323 -3.49 -8.37 15.76
N GLY A 324 -2.87 -7.39 15.11
CA GLY A 324 -2.73 -6.04 15.65
C GLY A 324 -4.07 -5.40 15.97
N MET A 325 -5.06 -5.49 15.07
CA MET A 325 -6.41 -5.00 15.33
C MET A 325 -7.04 -5.65 16.57
N ALA A 326 -6.91 -6.98 16.73
CA ALA A 326 -7.42 -7.68 17.90
C ALA A 326 -6.71 -7.24 19.19
N ASP A 327 -5.37 -7.14 19.16
CA ASP A 327 -4.56 -6.71 20.32
C ASP A 327 -4.92 -5.30 20.76
N LYS A 328 -5.10 -4.35 19.83
CA LYS A 328 -5.50 -2.98 20.15
C LYS A 328 -6.90 -2.89 20.74
N ASN A 329 -7.84 -3.70 20.24
CA ASN A 329 -9.18 -3.80 20.84
C ASN A 329 -9.12 -4.34 22.27
N ILE A 330 -8.34 -5.40 22.52
CA ILE A 330 -8.15 -5.96 23.86
C ILE A 330 -7.57 -4.88 24.80
N GLN A 331 -6.50 -4.21 24.38
CA GLN A 331 -5.86 -3.16 25.17
C GLN A 331 -6.81 -2.01 25.50
N TYR A 332 -7.67 -1.60 24.56
CA TYR A 332 -8.69 -0.58 24.81
C TYR A 332 -9.64 -1.02 25.94
N TYR A 333 -10.23 -2.21 25.84
CA TYR A 333 -11.17 -2.69 26.86
C TYR A 333 -10.50 -2.96 28.21
N GLU A 334 -9.26 -3.42 28.24
CA GLU A 334 -8.47 -3.60 29.47
C GLU A 334 -8.18 -2.25 30.16
N LYS A 335 -7.80 -1.22 29.40
CA LYS A 335 -7.59 0.14 29.92
C LYS A 335 -8.88 0.71 30.51
N CYS A 336 -10.00 0.58 29.80
CA CYS A 336 -11.31 1.00 30.29
C CYS A 336 -11.71 0.25 31.57
N LEU A 337 -11.58 -1.08 31.58
CA LEU A 337 -11.89 -1.89 32.76
C LEU A 337 -11.03 -1.46 33.96
N THR A 338 -9.72 -1.33 33.78
CA THR A 338 -8.79 -0.91 34.83
C THR A 338 -9.16 0.48 35.38
N ALA A 339 -9.54 1.42 34.50
CA ALA A 339 -9.98 2.74 34.90
C ALA A 339 -11.21 2.66 35.80
N TRP A 340 -12.23 1.87 35.43
CA TRP A 340 -13.44 1.71 36.24
C TRP A 340 -13.21 0.91 37.53
N GLU A 341 -12.37 -0.12 37.52
CA GLU A 341 -12.05 -0.89 38.73
C GLU A 341 -11.33 -0.02 39.77
N SER A 342 -10.50 0.93 39.33
CA SER A 342 -9.74 1.81 40.23
C SER A 342 -10.61 2.71 41.11
N ILE A 343 -11.83 3.05 40.67
CA ILE A 343 -12.72 3.93 41.42
C ILE A 343 -13.75 3.18 42.29
N ILE A 344 -14.00 1.89 42.02
CA ILE A 344 -14.98 1.11 42.78
C ILE A 344 -14.77 1.21 44.30
N PRO A 345 -13.53 1.11 44.85
CA PRO A 345 -13.31 1.25 46.29
C PRO A 345 -13.74 2.63 46.83
N LEU A 346 -13.40 3.70 46.12
CA LEU A 346 -13.77 5.08 46.49
C LEU A 346 -15.29 5.30 46.49
N LEU A 347 -16.02 4.60 45.63
CA LEU A 347 -17.49 4.66 45.58
C LEU A 347 -18.18 3.78 46.64
N GLN A 348 -17.49 2.75 47.13
CA GLN A 348 -18.02 1.79 48.09
C GLN A 348 -17.73 2.16 49.54
N ASP A 349 -16.71 2.98 49.78
CA ASP A 349 -16.43 3.51 51.11
C ASP A 349 -17.62 4.33 51.60
N LYS A 350 -18.27 3.83 52.65
CA LYS A 350 -19.29 4.59 53.37
C LYS A 350 -18.57 5.70 54.13
N PRO A 351 -18.98 6.98 54.00
CA PRO A 351 -18.47 8.00 54.89
C PRO A 351 -18.82 7.59 56.34
N GLU A 352 -17.80 7.41 57.19
CA GLU A 352 -18.03 7.20 58.61
C GLU A 352 -18.78 8.43 59.16
N PRO A 353 -19.92 8.24 59.83
CA PRO A 353 -20.67 9.36 60.39
C PRO A 353 -19.79 10.05 61.43
N LYS A 354 -19.45 11.32 61.18
CA LYS A 354 -18.76 12.20 62.13
C LYS A 354 -19.63 12.51 63.34
#